data_AF-A0A2J6PHY0-F1
#
_entry.id   AF-A0A2J6PHY0-F1
#
_cell.length_a   1.000
_cell.length_b   1.000
_cell.length_c   1.000
_cell.angle_alpha   90.00
_cell.angle_beta   90.00
_cell.angle_gamma   90.00
#
_symmetry.space_group_name_H-M   'P 1'
#
loop_
_entity.id
_entity.type
_entity.pdbx_description
1 polymer ?
#
loop_
_entity_poly.entity_id
_entity_poly.type
_entity_poly.pdbx_seq_one_letter_code
_entity_poly.pdbx_strand_id
1 'polypeptide(L)'
;MNTDTSDPLDELNRLANNAESLQSSPTPSKHEIERWMNLFSYINKEASSLLALQLTDVTRDRLSDAHWSLISTDVEAAGHSRQSWEHLLGIKDLMKTNSTIFIDGEDGKRYTLLRMLGWLSDEGKVREILGVKGEELKIEMVRGVDMWHQVVYVDNVGLKKIEEFIDGKLVLEKKDAEEEDAKEEGRRVEDLPGGLP
;
A
#
# COMPACT_ATOMS: atom_id res chain seq x y z
N MET A 1 15.19 17.79 -11.51
CA MET A 1 16.05 16.60 -11.39
C MET A 1 16.59 16.61 -9.97
N ASN A 2 15.93 15.90 -9.05
CA ASN A 2 16.47 15.72 -7.71
C ASN A 2 17.47 14.58 -7.79
N THR A 3 18.76 14.91 -7.70
CA THR A 3 19.80 13.93 -7.42
C THR A 3 19.71 13.61 -5.93
N ASP A 4 18.84 12.65 -5.60
CA ASP A 4 18.88 12.00 -4.30
C ASP A 4 20.11 11.09 -4.30
N THR A 5 21.27 11.68 -4.07
CA THR A 5 22.49 10.94 -3.77
C THR A 5 22.53 10.81 -2.25
N SER A 6 21.73 9.90 -1.70
CA SER A 6 21.95 9.41 -0.34
C SER A 6 23.44 9.09 -0.20
N ASP A 7 24.07 9.57 0.88
CA ASP A 7 25.45 9.24 1.19
C ASP A 7 25.60 7.71 1.14
N PRO A 8 26.55 7.16 0.36
CA PRO A 8 26.79 5.73 0.32
C PRO A 8 26.93 5.07 1.70
N LEU A 9 27.41 5.82 2.70
CA LEU A 9 27.48 5.35 4.09
C LEU A 9 26.09 5.27 4.73
N ASP A 10 25.23 6.25 4.51
CA ASP A 10 23.86 6.25 5.02
C ASP A 10 23.05 5.12 4.39
N GLU A 11 23.21 4.90 3.08
CA GLU A 11 22.58 3.80 2.37
C GLU A 11 23.08 2.44 2.89
N LEU A 12 24.39 2.28 3.09
CA LEU A 12 24.94 1.05 3.66
C LEU A 12 24.41 0.78 5.07
N ASN A 13 24.34 1.81 5.92
CA ASN A 13 23.77 1.70 7.27
C ASN A 13 22.28 1.32 7.22
N ARG A 14 21.51 1.90 6.30
CA ARG A 14 20.10 1.56 6.07
C ARG A 14 19.94 0.09 5.69
N LEU A 15 20.71 -0.38 4.72
CA LEU A 15 20.69 -1.77 4.27
C LEU A 15 21.14 -2.74 5.38
N ALA A 16 22.16 -2.40 6.16
CA ALA A 16 22.63 -3.20 7.29
C ALA A 16 21.54 -3.34 8.38
N ASN A 17 20.92 -2.23 8.77
CA ASN A 17 19.82 -2.23 9.74
C ASN A 17 18.61 -3.05 9.25
N ASN A 18 18.31 -2.99 7.94
CA ASN A 18 17.26 -3.81 7.36
C ASN A 18 17.63 -5.30 7.39
N ALA A 19 18.87 -5.66 7.05
CA ALA A 19 19.37 -7.02 7.07
C ALA A 19 19.33 -7.65 8.48
N GLU A 20 19.70 -6.89 9.51
CA GLU A 20 19.61 -7.34 10.92
C GLU A 20 18.17 -7.61 11.36
N SER A 21 17.21 -6.88 10.79
CA SER A 21 15.79 -7.03 11.11
C SER A 21 15.09 -8.16 10.36
N LEU A 22 15.77 -8.85 9.44
CA LEU A 22 15.21 -9.99 8.73
C LEU A 22 14.83 -11.08 9.73
N GLN A 23 13.56 -11.49 9.69
CA GLN A 23 13.09 -12.57 10.55
C GLN A 23 13.80 -13.88 10.19
N SER A 24 14.26 -14.62 11.20
CA SER A 24 14.94 -15.91 11.02
C SER A 24 14.09 -16.97 10.29
N SER A 25 12.78 -16.73 10.16
CA SER A 25 11.89 -17.41 9.24
C SER A 25 11.14 -16.36 8.43
N PRO A 26 11.33 -16.25 7.10
CA PRO A 26 10.62 -15.30 6.25
C PRO A 26 9.17 -15.72 5.99
N THR A 27 8.68 -16.77 6.66
CA THR A 27 7.32 -17.27 6.44
C THR A 27 6.33 -16.33 7.14
N PRO A 28 5.45 -15.65 6.39
CA PRO A 28 4.47 -14.77 7.00
C PRO A 28 3.56 -15.52 7.97
N SER A 29 3.23 -14.88 9.10
CA SER A 29 2.24 -15.46 10.02
C SER A 29 0.85 -15.44 9.37
N LYS A 30 0.02 -16.45 9.70
CA LYS A 30 -1.36 -16.52 9.20
C LYS A 30 -2.16 -15.25 9.55
N HIS A 31 -1.97 -14.73 10.77
CA HIS A 31 -2.62 -13.52 11.24
C HIS A 31 -2.24 -12.29 10.39
N GLU A 32 -0.96 -12.12 10.06
CA GLU A 32 -0.54 -11.02 9.18
C GLU A 32 -1.12 -11.15 7.76
N ILE A 33 -1.19 -12.37 7.22
CA ILE A 33 -1.81 -12.61 5.91
C ILE A 33 -3.28 -12.18 5.93
N GLU A 34 -4.04 -12.60 6.94
CA GLU A 34 -5.46 -12.23 7.09
C GLU A 34 -5.65 -10.72 7.27
N ARG A 35 -4.79 -10.06 8.06
CA ARG A 35 -4.75 -8.61 8.20
C ARG A 35 -4.56 -7.92 6.84
N TRP A 36 -3.60 -8.36 6.04
CA TRP A 36 -3.33 -7.80 4.71
C TRP A 36 -4.48 -8.04 3.72
N MET A 37 -5.11 -9.21 3.78
CA MET A 37 -6.31 -9.50 2.97
C MET A 37 -7.43 -8.49 3.29
N ASN A 38 -7.65 -8.20 4.57
CA ASN A 38 -8.71 -7.28 5.00
C ASN A 38 -8.41 -5.81 4.66
N LEU A 39 -7.21 -5.32 5.01
CA LEU A 39 -6.84 -3.91 4.82
C LEU A 39 -6.73 -3.52 3.34
N PHE A 40 -6.13 -4.39 2.53
CA PHE A 40 -5.82 -4.07 1.14
C PHE A 40 -6.75 -4.74 0.14
N SER A 41 -7.69 -5.57 0.60
CA SER A 41 -8.54 -6.41 -0.27
C SER A 41 -7.73 -7.37 -1.16
N TYR A 42 -6.59 -7.86 -0.65
CA TYR A 42 -5.80 -8.89 -1.34
C TYR A 42 -6.43 -10.26 -1.21
N ILE A 43 -6.24 -11.12 -2.22
CA ILE A 43 -6.47 -12.55 -2.04
C ILE A 43 -5.31 -13.16 -1.23
N ASN A 44 -5.55 -14.32 -0.60
CA ASN A 44 -4.56 -14.98 0.26
C ASN A 44 -3.18 -15.16 -0.40
N LYS A 45 -3.13 -15.60 -1.66
CA LYS A 45 -1.87 -15.79 -2.40
C LYS A 45 -1.13 -14.46 -2.63
N GLU A 46 -1.85 -13.37 -2.90
CA GLU A 46 -1.26 -12.04 -3.08
C GLU A 46 -0.71 -11.50 -1.77
N ALA A 47 -1.52 -11.54 -0.70
CA ALA A 47 -1.11 -11.11 0.64
C ALA A 47 0.14 -11.88 1.09
N SER A 48 0.13 -13.21 0.97
CA SER A 48 1.29 -14.05 1.32
C SER A 48 2.53 -13.72 0.49
N SER A 49 2.37 -13.50 -0.83
CA SER A 49 3.50 -13.22 -1.72
C SER A 49 4.10 -11.83 -1.48
N LEU A 50 3.27 -10.81 -1.31
CA LEU A 50 3.73 -9.44 -1.08
C LEU A 50 4.37 -9.30 0.30
N LEU A 51 3.79 -9.93 1.31
CA LEU A 51 4.37 -9.93 2.65
C LEU A 51 5.70 -10.69 2.70
N ALA A 52 5.79 -11.84 2.03
CA ALA A 52 7.06 -12.55 1.91
C ALA A 52 8.13 -11.69 1.20
N LEU A 53 7.76 -11.02 0.10
CA LEU A 53 8.66 -10.10 -0.60
C LEU A 53 9.14 -8.99 0.34
N GLN A 54 8.22 -8.31 1.04
CA GLN A 54 8.55 -7.25 1.98
C GLN A 54 9.45 -7.73 3.14
N LEU A 55 9.23 -8.93 3.65
CA LEU A 55 10.06 -9.50 4.73
C LEU A 55 11.47 -9.88 4.27
N THR A 56 11.70 -10.05 2.97
CA THR A 56 13.01 -10.38 2.39
C THR A 56 13.71 -9.20 1.73
N ASP A 57 13.01 -8.09 1.53
CA ASP A 57 13.54 -6.91 0.85
C ASP A 57 14.39 -6.05 1.81
N VAL A 58 15.71 -6.15 1.67
CA VAL A 58 16.67 -5.33 2.42
C VAL A 58 16.76 -3.89 1.92
N THR A 59 16.29 -3.62 0.70
CA THR A 59 16.38 -2.31 0.07
C THR A 59 15.18 -1.42 0.37
N ARG A 60 14.15 -1.96 1.03
CA ARG A 60 12.94 -1.23 1.38
C ARG A 60 13.18 -0.07 2.34
N ASP A 61 12.40 0.99 2.19
CA ASP A 61 12.36 2.07 3.16
C ASP A 61 11.54 1.66 4.38
N ARG A 62 12.26 1.25 5.43
CA ARG A 62 11.69 0.88 6.72
C ARG A 62 11.49 2.13 7.57
N LEU A 63 10.38 2.20 8.29
CA LEU A 63 10.22 3.23 9.33
C LEU A 63 11.29 3.03 10.39
N SER A 64 11.80 4.10 10.99
CA SER A 64 12.71 3.94 12.14
C SER A 64 11.92 3.43 13.36
N ASP A 65 12.58 2.75 14.30
CA ASP A 65 11.91 2.28 15.52
C ASP A 65 11.37 3.45 16.36
N ALA A 66 12.09 4.58 16.37
CA ALA A 66 11.65 5.81 17.02
C ALA A 66 10.38 6.38 16.37
N HIS A 67 10.31 6.43 15.04
CA HIS A 67 9.09 6.87 14.34
C HIS A 67 7.94 5.91 14.55
N TRP A 68 8.19 4.59 14.49
CA TRP A 68 7.16 3.61 14.77
C TRP A 68 6.61 3.75 16.18
N SER A 69 7.46 3.90 17.19
CA SER A 69 7.02 4.08 18.58
C SER A 69 6.18 5.34 18.81
N LEU A 70 6.28 6.34 17.93
CA LEU A 70 5.49 7.57 18.02
C LEU A 70 4.07 7.37 17.49
N ILE A 71 3.90 6.56 16.44
CA ILE A 71 2.62 6.41 15.71
C ILE A 71 1.96 5.05 15.93
N SER A 72 2.63 4.11 16.62
CA SER A 72 2.20 2.71 16.67
C SER A 72 0.83 2.54 17.30
N THR A 73 0.50 3.35 18.31
CA THR A 73 -0.78 3.26 19.02
C THR A 73 -1.94 3.51 18.05
N ASP A 74 -1.89 4.62 17.33
CA ASP A 74 -2.98 5.09 16.46
C ASP A 74 -3.06 4.22 15.20
N VAL A 75 -1.89 3.83 14.67
CA VAL A 75 -1.79 2.92 13.52
C VAL A 75 -2.32 1.52 13.88
N GLU A 76 -2.00 0.99 15.07
CA GLU A 76 -2.52 -0.31 15.52
C GLU A 76 -4.03 -0.25 15.83
N ALA A 77 -4.53 0.89 16.32
CA ALA A 77 -5.97 1.13 16.50
C ALA A 77 -6.73 1.11 15.16
N ALA A 78 -6.12 1.64 14.09
CA ALA A 78 -6.59 1.50 12.71
C ALA A 78 -6.44 0.06 12.14
N GLY A 79 -5.95 -0.89 12.94
CA GLY A 79 -5.82 -2.31 12.57
C GLY A 79 -4.52 -2.67 11.83
N HIS A 80 -3.62 -1.71 11.63
CA HIS A 80 -2.37 -1.90 10.93
C HIS A 80 -1.27 -2.48 11.85
N SER A 81 -0.48 -3.43 11.33
CA SER A 81 0.89 -3.66 11.81
C SER A 81 1.86 -2.67 11.18
N ARG A 82 3.06 -2.57 11.76
CA ARG A 82 4.19 -1.87 11.11
C ARG A 82 4.40 -2.32 9.67
N GLN A 83 4.37 -3.63 9.41
CA GLN A 83 4.54 -4.16 8.06
C GLN A 83 3.44 -3.67 7.13
N SER A 84 2.18 -3.75 7.55
CA SER A 84 1.06 -3.28 6.74
C SER A 84 1.09 -1.76 6.53
N TRP A 85 1.56 -0.99 7.51
CA TRP A 85 1.67 0.45 7.38
C TRP A 85 2.80 0.86 6.43
N GLU A 86 3.97 0.23 6.54
CA GLU A 86 5.06 0.42 5.58
C GLU A 86 4.63 0.03 4.15
N HIS A 87 3.86 -1.05 4.01
CA HIS A 87 3.27 -1.46 2.73
C HIS A 87 2.30 -0.42 2.18
N LEU A 88 1.42 0.12 3.03
CA LEU A 88 0.48 1.18 2.68
C LEU A 88 1.23 2.41 2.15
N LEU A 89 2.33 2.82 2.79
CA LEU A 89 3.15 3.94 2.34
C LEU A 89 3.79 3.68 0.96
N GLY A 90 4.19 2.44 0.68
CA GLY A 90 4.78 2.02 -0.59
C GLY A 90 3.79 1.66 -1.70
N ILE A 91 2.48 1.71 -1.45
CA ILE A 91 1.47 1.16 -2.38
C ILE A 91 1.48 1.83 -3.76
N LYS A 92 1.83 3.13 -3.83
CA LYS A 92 1.96 3.86 -5.11
C LYS A 92 3.13 3.37 -5.94
N ASP A 93 4.25 3.04 -5.31
CA ASP A 93 5.43 2.56 -6.03
C ASP A 93 5.26 1.09 -6.44
N LEU A 94 4.54 0.31 -5.63
CA LEU A 94 4.06 -1.01 -6.03
C LEU A 94 3.18 -0.94 -7.27
N MET A 95 2.25 0.02 -7.33
CA MET A 95 1.40 0.24 -8.51
C MET A 95 2.20 0.56 -9.77
N LYS A 96 3.16 1.48 -9.68
CA LYS A 96 4.04 1.83 -10.80
C LYS A 96 4.84 0.61 -11.27
N THR A 97 5.37 -0.18 -10.33
CA THR A 97 6.12 -1.41 -10.63
C THR A 97 5.24 -2.47 -11.30
N ASN A 98 3.96 -2.52 -10.97
CA ASN A 98 2.98 -3.40 -11.57
C ASN A 98 2.28 -2.79 -12.81
N SER A 99 2.84 -1.71 -13.36
CA SER A 99 2.32 -1.06 -14.56
C SER A 99 3.31 -1.24 -15.72
N THR A 100 2.79 -1.48 -16.92
CA THR A 100 3.60 -1.54 -18.14
C THR A 100 3.00 -0.62 -19.19
N ILE A 101 3.81 0.26 -19.75
CA ILE A 101 3.38 1.20 -20.78
C ILE A 101 3.56 0.54 -22.14
N PHE A 102 2.54 0.64 -22.98
CA PHE A 102 2.59 0.19 -24.35
C PHE A 102 1.93 1.21 -25.27
N ILE A 103 2.32 1.16 -26.54
CA ILE A 103 1.75 1.97 -27.59
C ILE A 103 1.01 1.00 -28.50
N ASP A 104 -0.28 1.23 -28.67
CA ASP A 104 -1.08 0.44 -29.61
C ASP A 104 -0.65 0.79 -31.04
N GLY A 105 -0.34 -0.26 -31.81
CA GLY A 105 0.19 -0.14 -33.17
C GLY A 105 -0.86 0.29 -34.20
N GLU A 106 -2.16 0.14 -33.89
CA GLU A 106 -3.25 0.48 -34.81
C GLU A 106 -3.68 1.95 -34.69
N ASP A 107 -3.81 2.48 -33.47
CA ASP A 107 -4.29 3.84 -33.21
C ASP A 107 -3.20 4.81 -32.72
N GLY A 108 -1.99 4.30 -32.48
CA GLY A 108 -0.85 5.07 -31.96
C GLY A 108 -1.06 5.59 -30.53
N LYS A 109 -2.13 5.16 -29.85
CA LYS A 109 -2.43 5.63 -28.50
C LYS A 109 -1.57 4.92 -27.48
N ARG A 110 -1.18 5.68 -26.47
CA ARG A 110 -0.42 5.19 -25.33
C ARG A 110 -1.38 4.73 -24.25
N TYR A 111 -1.21 3.48 -23.87
CA TYR A 111 -1.96 2.88 -22.78
C TYR A 111 -0.98 2.34 -21.73
N THR A 112 -1.48 2.17 -20.53
CA THR A 112 -0.80 1.52 -19.43
C THR A 112 -1.59 0.25 -19.10
N LEU A 113 -0.96 -0.91 -19.19
CA LEU A 113 -1.48 -2.11 -18.56
C LEU A 113 -1.20 -1.99 -17.08
N LEU A 114 -2.24 -1.89 -16.28
CA LEU A 114 -2.14 -1.89 -14.83
C LEU A 114 -2.62 -3.24 -14.32
N ARG A 115 -1.78 -3.95 -13.55
CA ARG A 115 -2.23 -5.14 -12.84
C ARG A 115 -3.30 -4.75 -11.81
N MET A 116 -4.44 -5.41 -11.91
CA MET A 116 -5.50 -5.31 -10.91
C MET A 116 -5.09 -6.08 -9.66
N LEU A 117 -4.94 -5.36 -8.55
CA LEU A 117 -4.47 -5.88 -7.27
C LEU A 117 -5.11 -5.07 -6.14
N GLY A 118 -5.44 -5.72 -5.03
CA GLY A 118 -5.91 -5.05 -3.81
C GLY A 118 -7.17 -4.21 -4.01
N TRP A 119 -7.11 -2.92 -3.71
CA TRP A 119 -8.25 -2.00 -3.89
C TRP A 119 -8.75 -1.88 -5.34
N LEU A 120 -7.95 -2.34 -6.31
CA LEU A 120 -8.28 -2.39 -7.74
C LEU A 120 -8.56 -3.81 -8.24
N SER A 121 -8.68 -4.80 -7.34
CA SER A 121 -8.99 -6.19 -7.71
C SER A 121 -10.40 -6.38 -8.25
N ASP A 122 -11.32 -5.46 -7.94
CA ASP A 122 -12.71 -5.49 -8.39
C ASP A 122 -12.91 -4.63 -9.65
N GLU A 123 -13.44 -5.27 -10.70
CA GLU A 123 -13.75 -4.59 -11.96
C GLU A 123 -14.78 -3.47 -11.78
N GLY A 124 -15.82 -3.70 -10.96
CA GLY A 124 -16.86 -2.70 -10.71
C GLY A 124 -16.28 -1.41 -10.13
N LYS A 125 -15.33 -1.56 -9.20
CA LYS A 125 -14.62 -0.46 -8.58
C LYS A 125 -13.70 0.28 -9.55
N VAL A 126 -12.98 -0.45 -10.40
CA VAL A 126 -12.16 0.19 -11.45
C VAL A 126 -13.05 0.98 -12.42
N ARG A 127 -14.21 0.44 -12.80
CA ARG A 127 -15.20 1.16 -13.63
C ARG A 127 -15.71 2.43 -12.95
N GLU A 128 -16.03 2.34 -11.67
CA GLU A 128 -16.46 3.47 -10.83
C GLU A 128 -15.41 4.58 -10.82
N ILE A 129 -14.15 4.23 -10.51
CA ILE A 129 -13.02 5.18 -10.46
C ILE A 129 -12.82 5.86 -11.81
N LEU A 130 -12.89 5.09 -12.90
CA LEU A 130 -12.68 5.62 -14.25
C LEU A 130 -13.89 6.41 -14.77
N GLY A 131 -15.08 6.21 -14.20
CA GLY A 131 -16.32 6.82 -14.64
C GLY A 131 -16.80 6.28 -16.00
N VAL A 132 -16.38 5.08 -16.37
CA VAL A 132 -16.75 4.42 -17.63
C VAL A 132 -18.05 3.63 -17.45
N LYS A 133 -18.95 3.72 -18.43
CA LYS A 133 -20.24 2.99 -18.43
C LYS A 133 -20.24 2.01 -19.59
N GLY A 134 -20.55 0.73 -19.35
CA GLY A 134 -20.65 -0.29 -20.40
C GLY A 134 -19.30 -0.92 -20.79
N GLU A 135 -19.14 -1.40 -22.02
CA GLU A 135 -18.01 -2.28 -22.44
C GLU A 135 -16.66 -1.58 -22.69
N GLU A 136 -16.50 -0.30 -22.38
CA GLU A 136 -15.28 0.46 -22.69
C GLU A 136 -14.04 0.05 -21.88
N LEU A 137 -14.22 -0.67 -20.78
CA LEU A 137 -13.10 -1.14 -19.96
C LEU A 137 -12.57 -2.46 -20.52
N LYS A 138 -11.37 -2.42 -21.08
CA LYS A 138 -10.66 -3.61 -21.54
C LYS A 138 -9.88 -4.22 -20.38
N ILE A 139 -10.28 -5.41 -19.95
CA ILE A 139 -9.61 -6.24 -18.95
C ILE A 139 -9.16 -7.54 -19.62
N GLU A 140 -7.91 -7.94 -19.39
CA GLU A 140 -7.38 -9.19 -19.90
C GLU A 140 -6.72 -10.02 -18.78
N MET A 141 -6.67 -11.33 -19.00
CA MET A 141 -5.91 -12.25 -18.14
C MET A 141 -4.53 -12.45 -18.75
N VAL A 142 -3.50 -11.98 -18.04
CA VAL A 142 -2.10 -12.14 -18.46
C VAL A 142 -1.43 -13.17 -17.57
N ARG A 143 -0.63 -14.04 -18.18
CA ARG A 143 0.16 -15.05 -17.46
C ARG A 143 1.40 -14.39 -16.85
N GLY A 144 1.45 -14.31 -15.52
CA GLY A 144 2.65 -14.02 -14.77
C GLY A 144 3.52 -15.26 -14.55
N VAL A 145 4.60 -15.09 -13.79
CA VAL A 145 5.55 -16.17 -13.46
C VAL A 145 4.84 -17.30 -12.70
N ASP A 146 4.02 -16.95 -11.69
CA ASP A 146 3.45 -17.93 -10.75
C ASP A 146 1.93 -18.01 -10.76
N MET A 147 1.25 -17.11 -11.48
CA MET A 147 -0.22 -17.09 -11.57
C MET A 147 -0.70 -16.24 -12.74
N TRP A 148 -1.99 -16.37 -13.05
CA TRP A 148 -2.68 -15.44 -13.93
C TRP A 148 -3.03 -14.17 -13.17
N HIS A 149 -2.90 -13.04 -13.85
CA HIS A 149 -3.22 -11.73 -13.32
C HIS A 149 -4.27 -11.07 -14.21
N GLN A 150 -5.25 -10.42 -13.59
CA GLN A 150 -6.10 -9.48 -14.29
C GLN A 150 -5.31 -8.19 -14.52
N VAL A 151 -5.33 -7.69 -15.74
CA VAL A 151 -4.76 -6.39 -16.09
C VAL A 151 -5.83 -5.55 -16.75
N VAL A 152 -5.84 -4.27 -16.42
CA VAL A 152 -6.73 -3.28 -17.02
C VAL A 152 -5.94 -2.33 -17.90
N TYR A 153 -6.50 -2.04 -19.06
CA TYR A 153 -5.95 -1.12 -20.03
C TYR A 153 -6.46 0.28 -19.69
N VAL A 154 -5.55 1.17 -19.28
CA VAL A 154 -5.90 2.55 -18.93
C VAL A 154 -5.11 3.55 -19.77
N ASP A 155 -5.78 4.59 -20.24
CA ASP A 155 -5.11 5.73 -20.84
C ASP A 155 -4.50 6.62 -19.74
N ASN A 156 -3.80 7.69 -20.13
CA ASN A 156 -3.17 8.59 -19.16
C ASN A 156 -4.19 9.29 -18.24
N VAL A 157 -5.41 9.53 -18.72
CA VAL A 157 -6.48 10.18 -17.93
C VAL A 157 -7.00 9.22 -16.88
N GLY A 158 -7.25 7.97 -17.25
CA GLY A 158 -7.68 6.90 -16.37
C GLY A 158 -6.63 6.55 -15.33
N LEU A 159 -5.36 6.49 -15.73
CA LEU A 159 -4.25 6.28 -14.79
C LEU A 159 -4.23 7.37 -13.71
N LYS A 160 -4.38 8.64 -14.10
CA LYS A 160 -4.41 9.77 -13.15
C LYS A 160 -5.59 9.66 -12.17
N LYS A 161 -6.78 9.24 -12.63
CA LYS A 161 -7.93 9.03 -11.74
C LYS A 161 -7.68 7.92 -10.73
N ILE A 162 -7.02 6.84 -11.15
CA ILE A 162 -6.64 5.74 -10.28
C ILE A 162 -5.61 6.21 -9.24
N GLU A 163 -4.61 6.98 -9.64
CA GLU A 163 -3.65 7.59 -8.71
C GLU A 163 -4.36 8.50 -7.71
N GLU A 164 -5.25 9.38 -8.16
CA GLU A 164 -6.05 10.25 -7.29
C GLU A 164 -6.92 9.46 -6.30
N PHE A 165 -7.50 8.33 -6.73
CA PHE A 165 -8.25 7.45 -5.85
C PHE A 165 -7.37 6.85 -4.75
N ILE A 166 -6.17 6.39 -5.09
CA ILE A 166 -5.20 5.84 -4.12
C ILE A 166 -4.75 6.93 -3.15
N ASP A 167 -4.48 8.14 -3.66
CA ASP A 167 -4.12 9.30 -2.84
C ASP A 167 -5.23 9.63 -1.84
N GLY A 168 -6.48 9.65 -2.31
CA GLY A 168 -7.65 9.84 -1.46
C GLY A 168 -7.76 8.77 -0.39
N LYS A 169 -7.54 7.51 -0.74
CA LYS A 169 -7.53 6.40 0.22
C LYS A 169 -6.44 6.54 1.27
N LEU A 170 -5.22 6.88 0.87
CA LEU A 170 -4.10 7.11 1.78
C LEU A 170 -4.35 8.28 2.75
N VAL A 171 -5.14 9.29 2.35
CA VAL A 171 -5.51 10.39 3.25
C VAL A 171 -6.60 9.98 4.23
N LEU A 172 -7.58 9.18 3.82
CA LEU A 172 -8.64 8.71 4.71
C LEU A 172 -8.10 7.81 5.82
N GLU A 173 -7.25 6.84 5.47
CA GLU A 173 -6.61 5.96 6.46
C GLU A 173 -5.75 6.74 7.48
N LYS A 174 -5.19 7.89 7.09
CA LYS A 174 -4.45 8.78 8.00
C LYS A 174 -5.37 9.59 8.91
N LYS A 175 -6.47 10.11 8.37
CA LYS A 175 -7.43 10.91 9.15
C LYS A 175 -8.21 10.08 10.15
N ASP A 176 -8.56 8.84 9.77
CA ASP A 176 -9.26 7.92 10.68
C ASP A 176 -8.36 7.57 11.88
N ALA A 177 -7.03 7.51 11.69
CA ALA A 177 -6.07 7.41 12.80
C ALA A 177 -6.05 8.69 13.67
N GLU A 178 -5.95 9.88 13.08
CA GLU A 178 -5.88 11.16 13.81
C GLU A 178 -7.20 11.53 14.56
N GLU A 179 -8.37 11.15 14.05
CA GLU A 179 -9.66 11.46 14.68
C GLU A 179 -9.99 10.55 15.89
N GLU A 180 -9.46 9.33 15.94
CA GLU A 180 -9.54 8.47 17.13
C GLU A 180 -8.70 9.05 18.28
N ASP A 181 -7.49 9.57 17.98
CA ASP A 181 -6.61 10.21 18.97
C ASP A 181 -7.29 11.40 19.66
N ALA A 182 -7.95 12.26 18.87
CA ALA A 182 -8.65 13.43 19.38
C ALA A 182 -9.82 13.05 20.31
N LYS A 183 -10.48 11.91 20.06
CA LYS A 183 -11.57 11.40 20.91
C LYS A 183 -11.05 10.76 22.19
N GLU A 184 -9.93 10.05 22.13
CA GLU A 184 -9.32 9.41 23.30
C GLU A 184 -8.69 10.45 24.24
N GLU A 185 -8.04 11.48 23.69
CA GLU A 185 -7.50 12.59 24.49
C GLU A 185 -8.61 13.39 25.17
N GLY A 186 -9.74 13.64 24.49
CA GLY A 186 -10.93 14.28 25.08
C GLY A 186 -11.56 13.47 26.22
N ARG A 187 -11.59 12.13 26.13
CA ARG A 187 -12.11 11.25 27.18
C ARG A 187 -11.18 11.21 28.41
N ARG A 188 -9.87 11.37 28.22
CA ARG A 188 -8.87 11.38 29.30
C ARG A 188 -8.95 12.62 30.19
N VAL A 189 -9.48 13.75 29.69
CA VAL A 189 -9.64 14.99 30.46
C VAL A 189 -10.87 14.95 31.37
N GLU A 190 -11.89 14.16 31.03
CA GLU A 190 -13.14 14.06 31.82
C GLU A 190 -13.03 13.10 33.04
N ASP A 191 -12.03 12.21 33.05
CA ASP A 191 -11.79 11.25 34.15
C ASP A 191 -10.82 11.77 35.23
N LEU A 192 -10.46 13.06 35.22
CA LEU A 192 -9.75 13.66 36.35
C LEU A 192 -10.74 13.86 37.51
N PRO A 193 -10.55 13.18 38.67
CA PRO A 193 -11.43 13.35 39.82
C PRO A 193 -11.27 14.77 40.38
N GLY A 194 -12.15 15.66 39.95
CA GLY A 194 -12.41 16.92 40.61
C GLY A 194 -13.05 16.64 41.96
N GLY A 195 -12.28 16.81 43.03
CA GLY A 195 -12.82 16.90 44.39
C GLY A 195 -11.91 16.30 45.45
N LEU A 196 -10.80 16.98 45.74
CA LEU A 196 -10.27 16.95 47.10
C LEU A 196 -10.82 18.20 47.83
N PRO A 197 -11.21 18.03 49.11
CA PRO A 197 -12.17 18.87 49.84
C PRO A 197 -11.71 20.29 50.15
#